data_AF-E2SNU8-F1
#
_entry.id   AF-E2SNU8-F1
#
_cell.length_a   1.000
_cell.length_b   1.000
_cell.length_c   1.000
_cell.angle_alpha   90.00
_cell.angle_beta   90.00
_cell.angle_gamma   90.00
#
_symmetry.space_group_name_H-M   'P 1'
#
loop_
_entity.id
_entity.type
_entity.pdbx_description
1 polymer ?
#
loop_
_entity_poly.entity_id
_entity_poly.type
_entity_poly.pdbx_seq_one_letter_code
_entity_poly.pdbx_strand_id
1 'polypeptide(L)'
;MKQVYDGIPNDVLIQHPYVYLHMIHDHLSTFHDLIYGTELLHRFTSLLESGYYSKQDTVKYQGEVYLIKGYCAYNNVKQLCSCFSRAYDSLSPDISRIANNKMIITYGSPHILFLYHQETGSMKDIADTFYQNIRKYYAITEFSAVGIAQEAEAEYYLERGMYKEAESLALEAFYKAKDFSQTCIAVASLLTIGRCSLMTYKKDMFLYAVDALKAEKEKAAVELLKGEIDCALAYLYCLNNDLNQVADWLSTGSRQYLMEEANSYIYVVYGMILVKQKQYFRLKVIADILVKIHVHQKHIFGDIYALLYKTIAYANLGEMKEAKQSFHALIKIAEADMIVLPLIEFSDYLEPFMQKADASAYIKRLKGKIKEKQLRWRTSVFSEREQEIIQYINAGFTRKKTAEKLRLKESTVATYMKRIYKKANVNDKEELKDFCNRI
;
A
#
# COMPACT_ATOMS: atom_id res chain seq x y z
N MET A 1 -4.30 -15.15 25.66
CA MET A 1 -3.13 -15.98 25.31
C MET A 1 -2.04 -15.90 26.37
N LYS A 2 -1.43 -14.73 26.65
CA LYS A 2 -0.39 -14.58 27.71
C LYS A 2 -0.76 -15.19 29.09
N GLN A 3 -1.93 -14.84 29.63
CA GLN A 3 -2.42 -15.43 30.91
C GLN A 3 -2.62 -16.96 30.86
N VAL A 4 -2.87 -17.53 29.67
CA VAL A 4 -2.98 -18.98 29.49
C VAL A 4 -1.58 -19.60 29.46
N TYR A 5 -0.62 -18.93 28.81
CA TYR A 5 0.77 -19.35 28.71
C TYR A 5 1.51 -19.32 30.04
N ASP A 6 1.33 -18.26 30.84
CA ASP A 6 1.97 -18.11 32.15
C ASP A 6 1.55 -19.21 33.15
N GLY A 7 0.41 -19.88 32.90
CA GLY A 7 -0.08 -20.99 33.71
C GLY A 7 0.45 -22.37 33.31
N ILE A 8 1.23 -22.49 32.22
CA ILE A 8 1.75 -23.78 31.75
C ILE A 8 3.09 -24.07 32.46
N PRO A 9 3.20 -25.16 33.23
CA PRO A 9 4.47 -25.55 33.85
C PRO A 9 5.55 -25.83 32.80
N ASN A 10 6.79 -25.42 33.09
CA ASN A 10 7.92 -25.57 32.15
C ASN A 10 8.17 -27.02 31.74
N ASP A 11 8.03 -27.97 32.66
CA ASP A 11 8.19 -29.40 32.43
C ASP A 11 7.13 -29.97 31.47
N VAL A 12 5.91 -29.42 31.50
CA VAL A 12 4.85 -29.73 30.53
C VAL A 12 5.19 -29.12 29.18
N LEU A 13 5.67 -27.88 29.16
CA LEU A 13 5.96 -27.15 27.92
C LEU A 13 7.07 -27.82 27.09
N ILE A 14 8.14 -28.30 27.74
CA ILE A 14 9.24 -29.02 27.05
C ILE A 14 8.80 -30.40 26.50
N GLN A 15 7.74 -30.99 27.04
CA GLN A 15 7.15 -32.23 26.51
C GLN A 15 6.23 -31.98 25.32
N HIS A 16 5.83 -30.72 25.09
CA HIS A 16 4.95 -30.31 23.99
C HIS A 16 5.62 -29.23 23.10
N PRO A 17 6.68 -29.59 22.35
CA PRO A 17 7.54 -28.62 21.66
C PRO A 17 6.82 -27.75 20.62
N TYR A 18 5.78 -28.23 19.95
CA TYR A 18 5.00 -27.39 19.03
C TYR A 18 4.15 -26.34 19.75
N VAL A 19 3.66 -26.64 20.95
CA VAL A 19 2.97 -25.63 21.80
C VAL A 19 3.98 -24.58 22.25
N TYR A 20 5.19 -25.00 22.63
CA TYR A 20 6.29 -24.10 22.94
C TYR A 20 6.61 -23.20 21.74
N LEU A 21 6.81 -23.76 20.54
CA LEU A 21 7.11 -23.00 19.33
C LEU A 21 6.00 -22.01 18.95
N HIS A 22 4.72 -22.39 19.06
CA HIS A 22 3.59 -21.47 18.88
C HIS A 22 3.64 -20.32 19.89
N MET A 23 3.94 -20.62 21.16
CA MET A 23 4.08 -19.59 22.19
C MET A 23 5.25 -18.64 21.89
N ILE A 24 6.38 -19.14 21.40
CA ILE A 24 7.51 -18.30 20.96
C ILE A 24 7.08 -17.40 19.80
N HIS A 25 6.47 -18.00 18.77
CA HIS A 25 5.98 -17.28 17.59
C HIS A 25 5.02 -16.16 17.98
N ASP A 26 4.03 -16.46 18.83
CA ASP A 26 3.03 -15.48 19.24
C ASP A 26 3.69 -14.32 19.99
N HIS A 27 4.62 -14.54 20.92
CA HIS A 27 5.27 -13.43 21.63
C HIS A 27 6.21 -12.60 20.75
N LEU A 28 6.93 -13.24 19.83
CA LEU A 28 7.95 -12.57 19.01
C LEU A 28 7.37 -11.95 17.73
N SER A 29 6.64 -12.72 16.94
CA SER A 29 6.15 -12.31 15.62
C SER A 29 4.90 -11.42 15.71
N THR A 30 4.19 -11.42 16.85
CA THR A 30 3.12 -10.46 17.12
C THR A 30 3.52 -9.26 17.97
N PHE A 31 4.81 -9.17 18.31
CA PHE A 31 5.41 -8.09 19.10
C PHE A 31 4.82 -7.90 20.52
N HIS A 32 4.03 -8.85 21.01
CA HIS A 32 3.31 -8.74 22.27
C HIS A 32 4.22 -8.65 23.51
N ASP A 33 5.31 -9.43 23.54
CA ASP A 33 6.33 -9.37 24.61
C ASP A 33 7.67 -9.88 24.07
N LEU A 34 8.45 -8.99 23.47
CA LEU A 34 9.72 -9.34 22.83
C LEU A 34 10.74 -9.89 23.81
N ILE A 35 10.75 -9.39 25.06
CA ILE A 35 11.71 -9.83 26.08
C ILE A 35 11.42 -11.28 26.44
N TYR A 36 10.17 -11.57 26.80
CA TYR A 36 9.78 -12.93 27.18
C TYR A 36 9.86 -13.90 26.00
N GLY A 37 9.42 -13.50 24.80
CA GLY A 37 9.56 -14.30 23.60
C GLY A 37 11.02 -14.66 23.27
N THR A 38 11.95 -13.73 23.51
CA THR A 38 13.38 -13.96 23.29
C THR A 38 13.95 -14.95 24.31
N GLU A 39 13.55 -14.82 25.57
CA GLU A 39 13.91 -15.77 26.62
C GLU A 39 13.41 -17.18 26.32
N LEU A 40 12.15 -17.29 25.89
CA LEU A 40 11.54 -18.56 25.48
C LEU A 40 12.30 -19.19 24.30
N LEU A 41 12.64 -18.41 23.28
CA LEU A 41 13.41 -18.87 22.14
C LEU A 41 14.81 -19.34 22.54
N HIS A 42 15.48 -18.60 23.42
CA HIS A 42 16.81 -18.97 23.92
C HIS A 42 16.78 -20.32 24.65
N ARG A 43 15.85 -20.48 25.60
CA ARG A 43 15.64 -21.74 26.34
C ARG A 43 15.36 -22.91 25.41
N PHE A 44 14.46 -22.73 24.44
CA PHE A 44 14.12 -23.78 23.48
C PHE A 44 15.35 -24.17 22.63
N THR A 45 16.12 -23.19 22.17
CA THR A 45 17.35 -23.43 21.40
C THR A 45 18.39 -24.19 22.24
N SER A 46 18.56 -23.86 23.52
CA SER A 46 19.45 -24.61 24.42
C SER A 46 19.04 -26.08 24.61
N LEU A 47 17.73 -26.38 24.61
CA LEU A 47 17.26 -27.77 24.63
C LEU A 47 17.67 -28.53 23.37
N LEU A 48 17.56 -27.89 22.20
CA LEU A 48 18.02 -28.46 20.93
C LEU A 48 19.53 -28.76 20.96
N GLU A 49 20.33 -27.80 21.43
CA GLU A 49 21.80 -27.91 21.52
C GLU A 49 22.26 -28.96 22.54
N SER A 50 21.54 -29.11 23.64
CA SER A 50 21.86 -30.11 24.68
C SER A 50 21.53 -31.55 24.27
N GLY A 51 20.85 -31.75 23.15
CA GLY A 51 20.40 -33.08 22.70
C GLY A 51 19.23 -33.63 23.51
N TYR A 52 18.40 -32.76 24.11
CA TYR A 52 17.22 -33.17 24.88
C TYR A 52 16.20 -33.94 24.02
N TYR A 53 16.02 -33.52 22.76
CA TYR A 53 15.15 -34.20 21.79
C TYR A 53 15.95 -35.15 20.90
N SER A 54 15.23 -36.07 20.23
CA SER A 54 15.83 -36.99 19.25
C SER A 54 16.52 -36.21 18.13
N LYS A 55 17.55 -36.77 17.50
CA LYS A 55 18.26 -36.11 16.39
C LYS A 55 17.31 -35.70 15.26
N GLN A 56 16.31 -36.54 14.96
CA GLN A 56 15.33 -36.27 13.92
C GLN A 56 14.41 -35.11 14.29
N ASP A 57 13.90 -35.08 15.53
CA ASP A 57 13.02 -34.01 15.99
C ASP A 57 13.76 -32.69 16.14
N THR A 58 15.02 -32.72 16.61
CA THR A 58 15.87 -31.54 16.73
C THR A 58 16.03 -30.83 15.38
N VAL A 59 16.24 -31.56 14.29
CA VAL A 59 16.30 -30.98 12.93
C VAL A 59 14.98 -30.32 12.56
N LYS A 60 13.84 -30.98 12.83
CA LYS A 60 12.51 -30.43 12.53
C LYS A 60 12.24 -29.16 13.34
N TYR A 61 12.46 -29.19 14.64
CA TYR A 61 12.25 -28.04 15.53
C TYR A 61 13.19 -26.88 15.18
N GLN A 62 14.42 -27.15 14.75
CA GLN A 62 15.31 -26.13 14.23
C GLN A 62 14.74 -25.45 12.97
N GLY A 63 14.10 -26.23 12.09
CA GLY A 63 13.37 -25.72 10.93
C GLY A 63 12.26 -24.73 11.32
N GLU A 64 11.47 -25.07 12.35
CA GLU A 64 10.43 -24.17 12.87
C GLU A 64 11.00 -22.91 13.52
N VAL A 65 12.12 -23.04 14.25
CA VAL A 65 12.85 -21.88 14.78
C VAL A 65 13.32 -20.95 13.66
N TYR A 66 13.76 -21.48 12.51
CA TYR A 66 14.10 -20.65 11.36
C TYR A 66 12.87 -19.93 10.78
N LEU A 67 11.69 -20.55 10.73
CA LEU A 67 10.46 -19.85 10.32
C LEU A 67 10.14 -18.68 11.25
N ILE A 68 10.16 -18.90 12.57
CA ILE A 68 9.94 -17.84 13.57
C ILE A 68 10.91 -16.69 13.37
N LYS A 69 12.22 -16.98 13.21
CA LYS A 69 13.25 -15.96 12.95
C LYS A 69 12.98 -15.20 11.65
N GLY A 70 12.46 -15.89 10.63
CA GLY A 70 12.04 -15.27 9.36
C GLY A 70 10.91 -14.26 9.56
N TYR A 71 9.86 -14.63 10.31
CA TYR A 71 8.75 -13.73 10.62
C TYR A 71 9.18 -12.53 11.47
N CYS A 72 10.12 -12.71 12.40
CA CYS A 72 10.70 -11.57 13.15
C CYS A 72 11.50 -10.61 12.26
N ALA A 73 11.98 -11.07 11.11
CA ALA A 73 12.69 -10.26 10.12
C ALA A 73 11.77 -9.71 9.01
N TYR A 74 10.46 -9.57 9.27
CA TYR A 74 9.45 -9.25 8.25
C TYR A 74 9.72 -7.99 7.43
N ASN A 75 10.49 -7.03 7.93
CA ASN A 75 10.79 -5.82 7.16
C ASN A 75 12.03 -5.98 6.26
N ASN A 76 12.85 -7.02 6.46
CA ASN A 76 14.05 -7.33 5.67
C ASN A 76 13.83 -8.59 4.82
N VAL A 77 13.41 -8.40 3.57
CA VAL A 77 13.09 -9.49 2.64
C VAL A 77 14.25 -10.46 2.41
N LYS A 78 15.50 -9.98 2.39
CA LYS A 78 16.69 -10.81 2.18
C LYS A 78 16.92 -11.74 3.38
N GLN A 79 16.80 -11.22 4.59
CA GLN A 79 16.93 -11.99 5.83
C GLN A 79 15.77 -12.98 6.00
N LEU A 80 14.54 -12.55 5.72
CA LEU A 80 13.33 -13.38 5.75
C LEU A 80 13.46 -14.58 4.80
N CYS A 81 13.80 -14.35 3.53
CA CYS A 81 13.98 -15.42 2.54
C CYS A 81 15.16 -16.36 2.86
N SER A 82 16.22 -15.85 3.48
CA SER A 82 17.35 -16.67 3.97
C SER A 82 16.89 -17.62 5.09
N CYS A 83 16.09 -17.13 6.04
CA CYS A 83 15.53 -17.95 7.10
C CYS A 83 14.59 -19.02 6.54
N PHE A 84 13.71 -18.66 5.59
CA PHE A 84 12.81 -19.61 4.94
C PHE A 84 13.57 -20.69 4.15
N SER A 85 14.70 -20.34 3.55
CA SER A 85 15.56 -21.32 2.89
C SER A 85 16.14 -22.34 3.87
N ARG A 86 16.63 -21.89 5.03
CA ARG A 86 17.15 -22.80 6.07
C ARG A 86 16.06 -23.67 6.71
N ALA A 87 14.86 -23.10 6.87
CA ALA A 87 13.69 -23.85 7.31
C ALA A 87 13.36 -24.97 6.31
N TYR A 88 13.36 -24.66 5.00
CA TYR A 88 13.14 -25.64 3.94
C TYR A 88 14.16 -26.78 3.99
N ASP A 89 15.45 -26.45 4.14
CA ASP A 89 16.53 -27.45 4.20
C ASP A 89 16.38 -28.40 5.40
N SER A 90 15.66 -27.97 6.46
CA SER A 90 15.44 -28.74 7.69
C SER A 90 14.11 -29.51 7.70
N LEU A 91 13.06 -28.96 7.08
CA LEU A 91 11.70 -29.51 7.13
C LEU A 91 11.38 -30.41 5.95
N SER A 92 11.89 -30.09 4.74
CA SER A 92 11.56 -30.85 3.53
C SER A 92 11.98 -32.33 3.65
N PRO A 93 11.15 -33.29 3.21
CA PRO A 93 9.89 -33.15 2.47
C PRO A 93 8.62 -32.93 3.34
N ASP A 94 8.76 -32.85 4.67
CA ASP A 94 7.64 -32.52 5.55
C ASP A 94 7.30 -31.02 5.48
N ILE A 95 6.14 -30.65 6.02
CA ILE A 95 5.67 -29.26 6.13
C ILE A 95 5.77 -28.77 7.58
N SER A 96 5.76 -27.44 7.74
CA SER A 96 5.71 -26.79 9.04
C SER A 96 4.43 -27.15 9.79
N ARG A 97 4.53 -27.24 11.12
CA ARG A 97 3.40 -27.40 12.04
C ARG A 97 3.04 -26.12 12.78
N ILE A 98 3.78 -25.03 12.55
CA ILE A 98 3.46 -23.70 13.08
C ILE A 98 3.03 -22.72 12.00
N ALA A 99 3.38 -22.98 10.74
CA ALA A 99 3.06 -22.12 9.61
C ALA A 99 2.20 -22.86 8.57
N ASN A 100 1.21 -22.15 8.02
CA ASN A 100 0.33 -22.67 6.97
C ASN A 100 -0.24 -21.54 6.11
N ASN A 101 -1.11 -21.93 5.19
CA ASN A 101 -1.70 -21.05 4.19
C ASN A 101 -2.74 -20.04 4.73
N LYS A 102 -3.08 -20.10 6.02
CA LYS A 102 -4.03 -19.18 6.69
C LYS A 102 -3.33 -18.01 7.37
N MET A 103 -2.00 -18.00 7.42
CA MET A 103 -1.25 -16.90 8.02
C MET A 103 -1.44 -15.59 7.24
N ILE A 104 -1.61 -14.49 7.97
CA ILE A 104 -1.69 -13.14 7.40
C ILE A 104 -0.27 -12.59 7.30
N ILE A 105 0.42 -12.95 6.22
CA ILE A 105 1.84 -12.61 5.99
C ILE A 105 2.06 -11.15 5.56
N THR A 106 0.99 -10.38 5.40
CA THR A 106 0.95 -8.94 5.13
C THR A 106 0.92 -8.09 6.40
N TYR A 107 0.79 -8.71 7.58
CA TYR A 107 0.79 -8.02 8.88
C TYR A 107 -0.23 -6.86 8.98
N GLY A 108 -1.35 -6.96 8.26
CA GLY A 108 -2.39 -5.93 8.24
C GLY A 108 -2.17 -4.80 7.23
N SER A 109 -1.11 -4.86 6.41
CA SER A 109 -0.83 -3.89 5.35
C SER A 109 -1.16 -4.47 3.97
N PRO A 110 -2.11 -3.88 3.21
CA PRO A 110 -2.40 -4.30 1.84
C PRO A 110 -1.37 -3.78 0.82
N HIS A 111 -0.20 -3.31 1.26
CA HIS A 111 0.85 -2.76 0.41
C HIS A 111 2.18 -3.44 0.73
N ILE A 112 2.66 -4.29 -0.18
CA ILE A 112 3.84 -5.14 0.01
C ILE A 112 5.12 -4.31 0.05
N LEU A 113 5.32 -3.38 -0.88
CA LEU A 113 6.48 -2.49 -0.88
C LEU A 113 6.50 -1.58 0.34
N PHE A 114 5.35 -1.23 0.93
CA PHE A 114 5.33 -0.53 2.21
C PHE A 114 6.00 -1.35 3.32
N LEU A 115 5.75 -2.67 3.37
CA LEU A 115 6.34 -3.57 4.36
C LEU A 115 7.86 -3.72 4.19
N TYR A 116 8.33 -3.89 2.95
CA TYR A 116 9.68 -4.40 2.67
C TYR A 116 10.67 -3.36 2.11
N HIS A 117 10.23 -2.17 1.69
CA HIS A 117 11.13 -1.17 1.12
C HIS A 117 11.78 -0.32 2.20
N GLN A 118 13.04 -0.63 2.51
CA GLN A 118 13.81 0.00 3.60
C GLN A 118 14.93 0.91 3.13
N GLU A 119 15.37 0.78 1.88
CA GLU A 119 16.51 1.52 1.35
C GLU A 119 16.22 2.07 -0.04
N THR A 120 16.40 3.37 -0.22
CA THR A 120 16.26 4.04 -1.52
C THR A 120 17.19 3.41 -2.57
N GLY A 121 16.68 3.18 -3.77
CA GLY A 121 17.37 2.55 -4.89
C GLY A 121 17.22 1.03 -4.95
N SER A 122 16.58 0.41 -3.95
CA SER A 122 16.42 -1.05 -3.84
C SER A 122 14.99 -1.55 -4.05
N MET A 123 14.07 -0.71 -4.54
CA MET A 123 12.65 -1.09 -4.62
C MET A 123 12.41 -2.34 -5.50
N LYS A 124 13.15 -2.49 -6.62
CA LYS A 124 13.01 -3.66 -7.51
C LYS A 124 13.54 -4.95 -6.87
N ASP A 125 14.58 -4.86 -6.05
CA ASP A 125 15.21 -6.02 -5.39
C ASP A 125 14.21 -6.84 -4.56
N ILE A 126 13.15 -6.21 -4.06
CA ILE A 126 12.11 -6.86 -3.25
C ILE A 126 11.41 -7.95 -4.05
N ALA A 127 10.88 -7.60 -5.23
CA ALA A 127 10.23 -8.54 -6.12
C ALA A 127 11.22 -9.61 -6.61
N ASP A 128 12.43 -9.21 -7.00
CA ASP A 128 13.47 -10.15 -7.47
C ASP A 128 13.84 -11.17 -6.39
N THR A 129 13.98 -10.72 -5.14
CA THR A 129 14.26 -11.59 -3.99
C THR A 129 13.13 -12.58 -3.77
N PHE A 130 11.86 -12.16 -3.88
CA PHE A 130 10.73 -13.09 -3.79
C PHE A 130 10.74 -14.11 -4.93
N TYR A 131 10.88 -13.70 -6.19
CA TYR A 131 10.92 -14.63 -7.32
C TYR A 131 12.01 -15.72 -7.17
N GLN A 132 13.18 -15.34 -6.66
CA GLN A 132 14.31 -16.26 -6.49
C GLN A 132 14.10 -17.26 -5.34
N ASN A 133 13.41 -16.89 -4.26
CA ASN A 133 13.46 -17.64 -3.00
C ASN A 133 12.12 -18.20 -2.53
N ILE A 134 10.99 -17.59 -2.90
CA ILE A 134 9.70 -17.85 -2.24
C ILE A 134 9.17 -19.27 -2.43
N ARG A 135 9.59 -19.97 -3.50
CA ARG A 135 9.15 -21.36 -3.76
C ARG A 135 9.48 -22.33 -2.62
N LYS A 136 10.61 -22.10 -1.94
CA LYS A 136 11.01 -22.91 -0.77
C LYS A 136 10.03 -22.72 0.38
N TYR A 137 9.57 -21.50 0.60
CA TYR A 137 8.55 -21.19 1.60
C TYR A 137 7.21 -21.86 1.26
N TYR A 138 6.77 -21.78 0.01
CA TYR A 138 5.53 -22.43 -0.45
C TYR A 138 5.51 -23.93 -0.14
N ALA A 139 6.63 -24.62 -0.38
CA ALA A 139 6.76 -26.06 -0.22
C ALA A 139 6.56 -26.54 1.22
N ILE A 140 6.87 -25.70 2.21
CA ILE A 140 6.79 -26.06 3.64
C ILE A 140 5.63 -25.40 4.39
N THR A 141 4.80 -24.59 3.72
CA THR A 141 3.72 -23.80 4.36
C THR A 141 2.38 -23.93 3.66
N GLU A 142 2.13 -25.06 2.99
CA GLU A 142 0.88 -25.30 2.24
C GLU A 142 0.58 -24.21 1.21
N PHE A 143 1.62 -23.68 0.55
CA PHE A 143 1.51 -22.58 -0.42
C PHE A 143 1.09 -21.22 0.17
N SER A 144 1.46 -20.94 1.42
CA SER A 144 1.35 -19.59 2.01
C SER A 144 2.07 -18.54 1.16
N ALA A 145 1.52 -17.32 1.07
CA ALA A 145 2.05 -16.18 0.31
C ALA A 145 2.09 -16.34 -1.23
N VAL A 146 1.45 -17.35 -1.82
CA VAL A 146 1.35 -17.46 -3.29
C VAL A 146 0.79 -16.16 -3.90
N GLY A 147 1.52 -15.63 -4.88
CA GLY A 147 1.23 -14.37 -5.58
C GLY A 147 2.07 -13.19 -5.11
N ILE A 148 2.77 -13.28 -3.96
CA ILE A 148 3.51 -12.14 -3.38
C ILE A 148 4.59 -11.56 -4.31
N ALA A 149 5.28 -12.40 -5.09
CA ALA A 149 6.33 -11.95 -6.00
C ALA A 149 5.75 -11.11 -7.15
N GLN A 150 4.64 -11.59 -7.74
CA GLN A 150 3.90 -10.86 -8.77
C GLN A 150 3.33 -9.56 -8.22
N GLU A 151 2.77 -9.58 -7.01
CA GLU A 151 2.20 -8.39 -6.39
C GLU A 151 3.25 -7.33 -6.08
N ALA A 152 4.38 -7.73 -5.49
CA ALA A 152 5.50 -6.81 -5.23
C ALA A 152 6.01 -6.15 -6.54
N GLU A 153 6.04 -6.92 -7.63
CA GLU A 153 6.41 -6.38 -8.94
C GLU A 153 5.31 -5.49 -9.56
N ALA A 154 4.05 -5.84 -9.37
CA ALA A 154 2.91 -5.02 -9.80
C ALA A 154 2.94 -3.65 -9.12
N GLU A 155 3.14 -3.62 -7.80
CA GLU A 155 3.35 -2.41 -7.02
C GLU A 155 4.57 -1.63 -7.52
N TYR A 156 5.70 -2.30 -7.82
CA TYR A 156 6.88 -1.63 -8.37
C TYR A 156 6.56 -0.86 -9.67
N TYR A 157 5.83 -1.49 -10.60
CA TYR A 157 5.42 -0.83 -11.84
C TYR A 157 4.40 0.29 -11.58
N LEU A 158 3.44 0.05 -10.68
CA LEU A 158 2.40 1.00 -10.33
C LEU A 158 3.02 2.28 -9.74
N GLU A 159 3.92 2.14 -8.77
CA GLU A 159 4.60 3.23 -8.09
C GLU A 159 5.46 4.07 -9.03
N ARG A 160 5.92 3.48 -10.15
CA ARG A 160 6.62 4.17 -11.23
C ARG A 160 5.70 4.71 -12.32
N GLY A 161 4.38 4.57 -12.22
CA GLY A 161 3.40 5.05 -13.20
C GLY A 161 3.37 4.23 -14.51
N MET A 162 3.72 2.94 -14.43
CA MET A 162 3.69 1.94 -15.51
C MET A 162 2.44 1.06 -15.36
N TYR A 163 1.29 1.64 -15.69
CA TYR A 163 -0.02 1.09 -15.33
C TYR A 163 -0.40 -0.21 -16.04
N LYS A 164 0.04 -0.40 -17.29
CA LYS A 164 -0.31 -1.59 -18.08
C LYS A 164 0.35 -2.84 -17.49
N GLU A 165 1.63 -2.74 -17.17
CA GLU A 165 2.43 -3.78 -16.54
C GLU A 165 1.90 -4.08 -15.13
N ALA A 166 1.63 -3.02 -14.35
CA ALA A 166 1.07 -3.15 -13.01
C ALA A 166 -0.27 -3.89 -12.98
N GLU A 167 -1.23 -3.49 -13.83
CA GLU A 167 -2.56 -4.13 -13.88
C GLU A 167 -2.48 -5.61 -14.28
N SER A 168 -1.64 -5.95 -15.26
CA SER A 168 -1.47 -7.33 -15.70
C SER A 168 -0.92 -8.22 -14.59
N LEU A 169 0.13 -7.76 -13.89
CA LEU A 169 0.76 -8.52 -12.81
C LEU A 169 -0.12 -8.59 -11.56
N ALA A 170 -0.84 -7.52 -11.21
CA ALA A 170 -1.76 -7.53 -10.08
C ALA A 170 -2.94 -8.48 -10.31
N LEU A 171 -3.47 -8.54 -11.54
CA LEU A 171 -4.49 -9.54 -11.90
C LEU A 171 -3.95 -10.97 -11.81
N GLU A 172 -2.73 -11.20 -12.30
CA GLU A 172 -2.08 -12.51 -12.17
C GLU A 172 -1.88 -12.90 -10.70
N ALA A 173 -1.38 -11.98 -9.87
CA ALA A 173 -1.22 -12.16 -8.44
C ALA A 173 -2.55 -12.47 -7.74
N PHE A 174 -3.61 -11.71 -8.06
CA PHE A 174 -4.95 -11.90 -7.53
C PHE A 174 -5.49 -13.30 -7.85
N TYR A 175 -5.48 -13.73 -9.11
CA TYR A 175 -6.04 -15.04 -9.47
C TYR A 175 -5.25 -16.20 -8.84
N LYS A 176 -3.92 -16.10 -8.81
CA LYS A 176 -3.08 -17.07 -8.08
C LYS A 176 -3.41 -17.10 -6.59
N ALA A 177 -3.53 -15.92 -5.97
CA ALA A 177 -3.87 -15.83 -4.56
C ALA A 177 -5.24 -16.44 -4.28
N LYS A 178 -6.24 -16.23 -5.14
CA LYS A 178 -7.57 -16.84 -5.01
C LYS A 178 -7.52 -18.36 -5.11
N ASP A 179 -6.82 -18.91 -6.12
CA ASP A 179 -6.72 -20.36 -6.32
C ASP A 179 -6.04 -21.08 -5.15
N PHE A 180 -5.12 -20.39 -4.45
CA PHE A 180 -4.40 -20.90 -3.29
C PHE A 180 -4.93 -20.38 -1.94
N SER A 181 -6.13 -19.76 -1.92
CA SER A 181 -6.78 -19.22 -0.71
C SER A 181 -5.93 -18.20 0.09
N GLN A 182 -5.04 -17.47 -0.58
CA GLN A 182 -4.17 -16.43 -0.01
C GLN A 182 -4.88 -15.08 0.06
N THR A 183 -5.80 -14.94 1.01
CA THR A 183 -6.70 -13.77 1.07
C THR A 183 -5.95 -12.45 1.22
N CYS A 184 -4.93 -12.38 2.07
CA CYS A 184 -4.16 -11.14 2.26
C CYS A 184 -3.43 -10.68 0.98
N ILE A 185 -2.88 -11.62 0.19
CA ILE A 185 -2.29 -11.28 -1.11
C ILE A 185 -3.36 -10.83 -2.10
N ALA A 186 -4.52 -11.47 -2.12
CA ALA A 186 -5.63 -11.04 -2.97
C ALA A 186 -6.09 -9.61 -2.60
N VAL A 187 -6.11 -9.25 -1.32
CA VAL A 187 -6.44 -7.88 -0.86
C VAL A 187 -5.41 -6.86 -1.35
N ALA A 188 -4.12 -7.15 -1.23
CA ALA A 188 -3.06 -6.29 -1.76
C ALA A 188 -3.21 -6.08 -3.28
N SER A 189 -3.41 -7.16 -4.04
CA SER A 189 -3.63 -7.08 -5.49
C SER A 189 -4.87 -6.27 -5.87
N LEU A 190 -5.97 -6.39 -5.13
CA LEU A 190 -7.17 -5.58 -5.37
C LEU A 190 -6.93 -4.09 -5.08
N LEU A 191 -6.13 -3.74 -4.07
CA LEU A 191 -5.72 -2.35 -3.85
C LEU A 191 -4.91 -1.83 -5.05
N THR A 192 -3.93 -2.59 -5.53
CA THR A 192 -3.12 -2.26 -6.71
C THR A 192 -3.98 -2.08 -7.97
N ILE A 193 -4.93 -3.00 -8.22
CA ILE A 193 -5.90 -2.90 -9.33
C ILE A 193 -6.76 -1.64 -9.18
N GLY A 194 -7.28 -1.36 -7.99
CA GLY A 194 -8.12 -0.19 -7.73
C GLY A 194 -7.38 1.13 -7.96
N ARG A 195 -6.16 1.26 -7.43
CA ARG A 195 -5.29 2.43 -7.63
C ARG A 195 -4.94 2.62 -9.12
N CYS A 196 -4.57 1.53 -9.80
CA CYS A 196 -4.29 1.55 -11.23
C CYS A 196 -5.52 1.97 -12.07
N SER A 197 -6.70 1.47 -11.70
CA SER A 197 -7.98 1.78 -12.35
C SER A 197 -8.34 3.26 -12.25
N LEU A 198 -8.07 3.90 -11.11
CA LEU A 198 -8.25 5.34 -10.94
C LEU A 198 -7.28 6.15 -11.83
N MET A 199 -6.02 5.72 -11.94
CA MET A 199 -5.03 6.40 -12.80
C MET A 199 -5.24 6.18 -14.31
N THR A 200 -6.03 5.18 -14.66
CA THR A 200 -6.37 4.82 -16.06
C THR A 200 -7.82 5.11 -16.41
N TYR A 201 -8.62 5.60 -15.46
CA TYR A 201 -10.06 5.87 -15.60
C TYR A 201 -10.89 4.66 -16.06
N LYS A 202 -10.49 3.46 -15.66
CA LYS A 202 -11.22 2.20 -15.90
C LYS A 202 -12.25 1.96 -14.81
N LYS A 203 -13.41 2.61 -14.94
CA LYS A 203 -14.47 2.57 -13.91
C LYS A 203 -14.90 1.15 -13.53
N ASP A 204 -15.08 0.27 -14.51
CA ASP A 204 -15.56 -1.10 -14.26
C ASP A 204 -14.54 -1.90 -13.43
N MET A 205 -13.25 -1.71 -13.71
CA MET A 205 -12.17 -2.34 -12.93
C MET A 205 -12.04 -1.76 -11.52
N PHE A 206 -12.29 -0.47 -11.35
CA PHE A 206 -12.36 0.14 -10.02
C PHE A 206 -13.51 -0.43 -9.19
N LEU A 207 -14.72 -0.53 -9.77
CA LEU A 207 -15.88 -1.13 -9.10
C LEU A 207 -15.63 -2.60 -8.77
N TYR A 208 -15.07 -3.36 -9.71
CA TYR A 208 -14.64 -4.73 -9.48
C TYR A 208 -13.71 -4.86 -8.26
N ALA A 209 -12.68 -4.00 -8.17
CA ALA A 209 -11.76 -4.03 -7.04
C ALA A 209 -12.43 -3.76 -5.69
N VAL A 210 -13.30 -2.74 -5.64
CA VAL A 210 -14.04 -2.37 -4.42
C VAL A 210 -15.02 -3.48 -4.01
N ASP A 211 -15.79 -4.03 -4.95
CA ASP A 211 -16.79 -5.06 -4.67
C ASP A 211 -16.12 -6.38 -4.25
N ALA A 212 -14.99 -6.74 -4.88
CA ALA A 212 -14.20 -7.89 -4.47
C ALA A 212 -13.63 -7.71 -3.05
N LEU A 213 -13.09 -6.53 -2.71
CA LEU A 213 -12.62 -6.23 -1.35
C LEU A 213 -13.74 -6.38 -0.31
N LYS A 214 -14.95 -5.87 -0.60
CA LYS A 214 -16.12 -6.05 0.28
C LYS A 214 -16.47 -7.53 0.46
N ALA A 215 -16.48 -8.30 -0.64
CA ALA A 215 -16.76 -9.73 -0.59
C ALA A 215 -15.70 -10.52 0.21
N GLU A 216 -14.43 -10.13 0.16
CA GLU A 216 -13.40 -10.71 1.03
C GLU A 216 -13.60 -10.30 2.49
N LYS A 217 -14.03 -9.06 2.76
CA LYS A 217 -14.33 -8.59 4.13
C LYS A 217 -15.43 -9.41 4.80
N GLU A 218 -16.49 -9.72 4.06
CA GLU A 218 -17.61 -10.54 4.56
C GLU A 218 -17.17 -11.95 4.99
N LYS A 219 -16.11 -12.48 4.37
CA LYS A 219 -15.54 -13.81 4.64
C LYS A 219 -14.42 -13.79 5.68
N ALA A 220 -13.85 -12.63 5.97
CA ALA A 220 -12.69 -12.50 6.85
C ALA A 220 -13.06 -12.86 8.30
N ALA A 221 -12.49 -13.96 8.80
CA ALA A 221 -12.71 -14.44 10.17
C ALA A 221 -11.84 -13.71 11.21
N VAL A 222 -10.68 -13.21 10.80
CA VAL A 222 -9.67 -12.61 11.68
C VAL A 222 -9.74 -11.09 11.61
N GLU A 223 -9.72 -10.44 12.77
CA GLU A 223 -9.91 -9.01 12.87
C GLU A 223 -8.79 -8.19 12.21
N LEU A 224 -7.54 -8.68 12.26
CA LEU A 224 -6.40 -8.09 11.56
C LEU A 224 -6.66 -7.98 10.05
N LEU A 225 -7.21 -9.04 9.42
CA LEU A 225 -7.51 -9.06 8.00
C LEU A 225 -8.67 -8.12 7.66
N LYS A 226 -9.69 -8.02 8.53
CA LYS A 226 -10.76 -7.03 8.34
C LYS A 226 -10.22 -5.61 8.37
N GLY A 227 -9.31 -5.32 9.31
CA GLY A 227 -8.60 -4.04 9.40
C GLY A 227 -7.79 -3.73 8.14
N GLU A 228 -7.06 -4.72 7.61
CA GLU A 228 -6.32 -4.61 6.34
C GLU A 228 -7.23 -4.24 5.17
N ILE A 229 -8.37 -4.93 5.05
CA ILE A 229 -9.35 -4.69 3.99
C ILE A 229 -9.99 -3.30 4.12
N ASP A 230 -10.30 -2.88 5.36
CA ASP A 230 -10.80 -1.53 5.62
C ASP A 230 -9.78 -0.46 5.25
N CYS A 231 -8.49 -0.68 5.50
CA CYS A 231 -7.41 0.19 5.03
C CYS A 231 -7.36 0.27 3.50
N ALA A 232 -7.45 -0.88 2.80
CA ALA A 232 -7.46 -0.91 1.34
C ALA A 232 -8.68 -0.15 0.76
N LEU A 233 -9.87 -0.41 1.28
CA LEU A 233 -11.10 0.27 0.88
C LEU A 233 -11.02 1.77 1.14
N ALA A 234 -10.60 2.18 2.33
CA ALA A 234 -10.49 3.59 2.70
C ALA A 234 -9.46 4.34 1.83
N TYR A 235 -8.36 3.69 1.43
CA TYR A 235 -7.41 4.26 0.48
C TYR A 235 -8.10 4.58 -0.86
N LEU A 236 -8.82 3.62 -1.42
CA LEU A 236 -9.54 3.77 -2.69
C LEU A 236 -10.66 4.83 -2.60
N TYR A 237 -11.42 4.83 -1.51
CA TYR A 237 -12.47 5.82 -1.26
C TYR A 237 -11.90 7.23 -1.11
N CYS A 238 -10.77 7.39 -0.40
CA CYS A 238 -10.08 8.68 -0.32
C CYS A 238 -9.67 9.20 -1.70
N LEU A 239 -9.08 8.34 -2.54
CA LEU A 239 -8.70 8.73 -3.90
C LEU A 239 -9.93 9.10 -4.77
N ASN A 240 -11.04 8.38 -4.60
CA ASN A 240 -12.28 8.63 -5.31
C ASN A 240 -13.15 9.76 -4.71
N ASN A 241 -12.68 10.42 -3.64
CA ASN A 241 -13.40 11.45 -2.87
C ASN A 241 -14.75 10.97 -2.28
N ASP A 242 -14.85 9.69 -1.90
CA ASP A 242 -16.06 9.09 -1.33
C ASP A 242 -15.88 8.76 0.16
N LEU A 243 -15.67 9.79 0.99
CA LEU A 243 -15.39 9.60 2.41
C LEU A 243 -16.56 8.96 3.20
N ASN A 244 -17.77 8.99 2.67
CA ASN A 244 -18.95 8.43 3.34
C ASN A 244 -18.90 6.91 3.45
N GLN A 245 -18.08 6.25 2.63
CA GLN A 245 -17.93 4.79 2.62
C GLN A 245 -16.75 4.32 3.48
N VAL A 246 -15.97 5.24 4.05
CA VAL A 246 -14.85 4.91 4.94
C VAL A 246 -15.40 4.38 6.27
N ALA A 247 -14.85 3.27 6.76
CA ALA A 247 -15.27 2.68 8.03
C ALA A 247 -15.12 3.68 9.20
N ASP A 248 -16.15 3.76 10.07
CA ASP A 248 -16.22 4.75 11.16
C ASP A 248 -15.00 4.74 12.08
N TRP A 249 -14.49 3.54 12.38
CA TRP A 249 -13.33 3.37 13.26
C TRP A 249 -12.06 4.01 12.64
N LEU A 250 -11.86 3.95 11.32
CA LEU A 250 -10.77 4.64 10.63
C LEU A 250 -10.96 6.15 10.62
N SER A 251 -12.20 6.61 10.43
CA SER A 251 -12.53 8.05 10.40
C SER A 251 -12.23 8.77 11.73
N THR A 252 -12.27 8.04 12.85
CA THR A 252 -11.94 8.57 14.19
C THR A 252 -10.46 8.41 14.56
N GLY A 253 -9.67 7.71 13.73
CA GLY A 253 -8.28 7.36 14.04
C GLY A 253 -8.16 6.26 15.11
N SER A 254 -9.21 5.46 15.31
CA SER A 254 -9.17 4.29 16.21
C SER A 254 -8.17 3.25 15.70
N ARG A 255 -7.58 2.52 16.66
CA ARG A 255 -6.53 1.52 16.43
C ARG A 255 -6.95 0.11 16.81
N GLN A 256 -8.26 -0.11 16.95
CA GLN A 256 -8.87 -1.30 17.53
C GLN A 256 -8.48 -2.64 16.86
N TYR A 257 -8.06 -2.60 15.59
CA TYR A 257 -7.73 -3.80 14.80
C TYR A 257 -6.25 -3.94 14.47
N LEU A 258 -5.39 -3.14 15.13
CA LEU A 258 -3.95 -3.17 14.89
C LEU A 258 -3.23 -4.10 15.85
N MET A 259 -2.15 -4.68 15.34
CA MET A 259 -1.02 -5.10 16.16
C MET A 259 -0.20 -3.83 16.43
N GLU A 260 -0.01 -3.45 17.69
CA GLU A 260 0.48 -2.11 18.10
C GLU A 260 1.84 -1.75 17.47
N GLU A 261 2.66 -2.74 17.10
CA GLU A 261 3.99 -2.52 16.50
C GLU A 261 4.13 -2.90 15.02
N ALA A 262 3.18 -3.60 14.38
CA ALA A 262 3.42 -4.20 13.04
C ALA A 262 2.79 -3.44 11.86
N ASN A 263 1.85 -2.52 12.12
CA ASN A 263 1.04 -1.92 11.05
C ASN A 263 1.01 -0.38 11.12
N SER A 264 2.07 0.26 10.62
CA SER A 264 2.11 1.72 10.43
C SER A 264 1.31 2.19 9.20
N TYR A 265 0.84 1.27 8.35
CA TYR A 265 0.09 1.60 7.12
C TYR A 265 -1.24 2.30 7.42
N ILE A 266 -1.89 2.00 8.54
CA ILE A 266 -3.10 2.71 8.96
C ILE A 266 -2.90 4.23 9.09
N TYR A 267 -1.70 4.69 9.49
CA TYR A 267 -1.42 6.11 9.60
C TYR A 267 -1.27 6.77 8.22
N VAL A 268 -0.91 6.00 7.19
CA VAL A 268 -1.02 6.44 5.80
C VAL A 268 -2.49 6.71 5.49
N VAL A 269 -3.35 5.70 5.61
CA VAL A 269 -4.78 5.81 5.29
C VAL A 269 -5.47 6.92 6.09
N TYR A 270 -5.21 7.00 7.41
CA TYR A 270 -5.76 8.06 8.26
C TYR A 270 -5.26 9.45 7.85
N GLY A 271 -3.99 9.58 7.47
CA GLY A 271 -3.47 10.81 6.88
C GLY A 271 -4.21 11.22 5.61
N MET A 272 -4.54 10.29 4.72
CA MET A 272 -5.36 10.57 3.53
C MET A 272 -6.75 11.11 3.90
N ILE A 273 -7.40 10.51 4.89
CA ILE A 273 -8.71 10.96 5.41
C ILE A 273 -8.59 12.40 5.92
N LEU A 274 -7.57 12.70 6.72
CA LEU A 274 -7.34 14.06 7.26
C LEU A 274 -7.07 15.09 6.17
N VAL A 275 -6.34 14.73 5.10
CA VAL A 275 -6.15 15.60 3.91
C VAL A 275 -7.50 15.95 3.29
N LYS A 276 -8.37 14.95 3.08
CA LYS A 276 -9.69 15.14 2.46
C LYS A 276 -10.65 15.92 3.36
N GLN A 277 -10.56 15.74 4.66
CA GLN A 277 -11.30 16.51 5.67
C GLN A 277 -10.69 17.89 5.96
N LYS A 278 -9.56 18.25 5.33
CA LYS A 278 -8.82 19.51 5.54
C LYS A 278 -8.40 19.74 7.00
N GLN A 279 -8.18 18.66 7.77
CA GLN A 279 -7.75 18.72 9.17
C GLN A 279 -6.21 18.81 9.26
N TYR A 280 -5.64 19.92 8.77
CA TYR A 280 -4.20 20.05 8.56
C TYR A 280 -3.35 20.03 9.83
N PHE A 281 -3.85 20.57 10.95
CA PHE A 281 -3.12 20.49 12.22
C PHE A 281 -2.98 19.03 12.71
N ARG A 282 -4.07 18.24 12.61
CA ARG A 282 -4.03 16.81 12.92
C ARG A 282 -3.14 16.04 11.94
N LEU A 283 -3.18 16.40 10.67
CA LEU A 283 -2.31 15.81 9.64
C LEU A 283 -0.82 15.99 9.98
N LYS A 284 -0.43 17.18 10.47
CA LYS A 284 0.93 17.45 10.96
C LYS A 284 1.32 16.49 12.09
N VAL A 285 0.44 16.29 13.07
CA VAL A 285 0.67 15.35 14.19
C VAL A 285 0.84 13.91 13.70
N ILE A 286 -0.01 13.45 12.78
CA ILE A 286 0.10 12.09 12.21
C ILE A 286 1.41 11.91 11.44
N ALA A 287 1.83 12.92 10.69
CA ALA A 287 3.12 12.88 9.99
C ALA A 287 4.30 12.77 10.96
N ASP A 288 4.26 13.45 12.12
CA ASP A 288 5.30 13.31 13.15
C ASP A 288 5.27 11.95 13.85
N ILE A 289 4.10 11.34 14.02
CA ILE A 289 3.96 9.97 14.54
C ILE A 289 4.58 8.96 13.56
N LEU A 290 4.27 9.06 12.27
CA LEU A 290 4.87 8.20 11.22
C LEU A 290 6.40 8.25 11.26
N VAL A 291 7.00 9.45 11.32
CA VAL A 291 8.45 9.60 11.42
C VAL A 291 9.02 8.89 12.66
N LYS A 292 8.36 9.00 13.82
CA LYS A 292 8.82 8.35 15.06
C LYS A 292 8.78 6.84 14.97
N ILE A 293 7.72 6.27 14.36
CA ILE A 293 7.63 4.82 14.16
C ILE A 293 8.77 4.34 13.24
N HIS A 294 9.07 5.10 12.18
CA HIS A 294 10.09 4.67 11.22
C HIS A 294 11.55 4.77 11.71
N VAL A 295 11.79 5.42 12.85
CA VAL A 295 13.10 5.37 13.53
C VAL A 295 13.46 3.92 13.91
N HIS A 296 12.47 3.13 14.33
CA HIS A 296 12.68 1.75 14.76
C HIS A 296 12.37 0.73 13.66
N GLN A 297 11.52 1.09 12.69
CA GLN A 297 11.14 0.25 11.56
C GLN A 297 11.20 1.06 10.27
N LYS A 298 12.32 1.02 9.57
CA LYS A 298 12.51 1.85 8.39
C LYS A 298 11.58 1.41 7.24
N HIS A 299 10.68 2.30 6.83
CA HIS A 299 9.77 2.13 5.71
C HIS A 299 9.84 3.34 4.78
N ILE A 300 10.44 3.19 3.59
CA ILE A 300 10.63 4.29 2.64
C ILE A 300 9.29 4.91 2.20
N PHE A 301 8.27 4.07 1.94
CA PHE A 301 6.93 4.58 1.65
C PHE A 301 6.32 5.32 2.83
N GLY A 302 6.57 4.84 4.04
CA GLY A 302 6.17 5.54 5.25
C GLY A 302 6.80 6.93 5.36
N ASP A 303 8.09 7.07 5.05
CA ASP A 303 8.78 8.37 5.02
C ASP A 303 8.26 9.28 3.91
N ILE A 304 7.95 8.72 2.73
CA ILE A 304 7.29 9.43 1.62
C ILE A 304 5.96 10.03 2.09
N TYR A 305 5.08 9.23 2.71
CA TYR A 305 3.79 9.74 3.20
C TYR A 305 3.94 10.76 4.32
N ALA A 306 4.87 10.56 5.24
CA ALA A 306 5.14 11.53 6.30
C ALA A 306 5.59 12.88 5.73
N LEU A 307 6.52 12.88 4.78
CA LEU A 307 7.00 14.10 4.12
C LEU A 307 5.91 14.75 3.27
N LEU A 308 5.13 13.95 2.54
CA LEU A 308 3.96 14.42 1.78
C LEU A 308 2.95 15.12 2.69
N TYR A 309 2.58 14.50 3.80
CA TYR A 309 1.63 15.07 4.76
C TYR A 309 2.19 16.32 5.44
N LYS A 310 3.49 16.37 5.76
CA LYS A 310 4.15 17.60 6.22
C LYS A 310 4.05 18.71 5.18
N THR A 311 4.38 18.44 3.93
CA THR A 311 4.25 19.42 2.84
C THR A 311 2.84 19.98 2.76
N ILE A 312 1.82 19.11 2.74
CA ILE A 312 0.41 19.52 2.65
C ILE A 312 0.00 20.31 3.90
N ALA A 313 0.29 19.80 5.09
CA ALA A 313 -0.11 20.41 6.34
C ALA A 313 0.54 21.79 6.53
N TYR A 314 1.86 21.90 6.39
CA TYR A 314 2.58 23.16 6.56
C TYR A 314 2.12 24.23 5.57
N ALA A 315 1.91 23.87 4.30
CA ALA A 315 1.43 24.80 3.29
C ALA A 315 0.08 25.42 3.67
N ASN A 316 -0.86 24.57 4.13
CA ASN A 316 -2.20 25.00 4.49
C ASN A 316 -2.30 25.68 5.86
N LEU A 317 -1.26 25.57 6.70
CA LEU A 317 -1.12 26.28 7.97
C LEU A 317 -0.35 27.62 7.82
N GLY A 318 0.08 27.97 6.61
CA GLY A 318 0.86 29.19 6.34
C GLY A 318 2.36 29.06 6.62
N GLU A 319 2.83 27.89 7.02
CA GLU A 319 4.23 27.55 7.33
C GLU A 319 5.00 27.19 6.03
N MET A 320 5.06 28.14 5.08
CA MET A 320 5.55 27.85 3.71
C MET A 320 7.04 27.48 3.63
N LYS A 321 7.87 27.88 4.61
CA LYS A 321 9.29 27.54 4.65
C LYS A 321 9.46 26.04 4.93
N GLU A 322 8.77 25.55 5.94
CA GLU A 322 8.74 24.17 6.40
C GLU A 322 8.10 23.26 5.33
N ALA A 323 7.06 23.74 4.65
CA ALA A 323 6.44 23.04 3.53
C ALA A 323 7.41 22.79 2.38
N LYS A 324 8.20 23.81 1.99
CA LYS A 324 9.23 23.70 0.94
C LYS A 324 10.35 22.74 1.33
N GLN A 325 10.81 22.79 2.59
CA GLN A 325 11.84 21.88 3.09
C GLN A 325 11.35 20.43 3.03
N SER A 326 10.13 20.18 3.50
CA SER A 326 9.50 18.84 3.46
C SER A 326 9.33 18.35 2.02
N PHE A 327 8.92 19.25 1.10
CA PHE A 327 8.77 18.91 -0.31
C PHE A 327 10.11 18.57 -0.96
N HIS A 328 11.18 19.32 -0.68
CA HIS A 328 12.51 19.00 -1.20
C HIS A 328 13.00 17.64 -0.72
N ALA A 329 12.79 17.32 0.57
CA ALA A 329 13.10 16.01 1.11
C ALA A 329 12.27 14.88 0.46
N LEU A 330 10.97 15.12 0.23
CA LEU A 330 10.07 14.19 -0.47
C LEU A 330 10.56 13.87 -1.88
N ILE A 331 10.97 14.88 -2.65
CA ILE A 331 11.51 14.67 -4.00
C ILE A 331 12.80 13.84 -3.95
N LYS A 332 13.72 14.15 -3.02
CA LYS A 332 14.99 13.43 -2.89
C LYS A 332 14.80 11.94 -2.60
N ILE A 333 13.89 11.58 -1.69
CA ILE A 333 13.64 10.19 -1.33
C ILE A 333 12.95 9.43 -2.47
N ALA A 334 12.00 10.06 -3.16
CA ALA A 334 11.24 9.44 -4.24
C ALA A 334 12.03 9.31 -5.56
N GLU A 335 13.01 10.19 -5.78
CA GLU A 335 13.82 10.21 -7.01
C GLU A 335 14.67 8.94 -7.19
N ALA A 336 15.23 8.39 -6.10
CA ALA A 336 16.14 7.24 -6.15
C ALA A 336 15.53 6.00 -6.82
N ASP A 337 14.26 5.70 -6.55
CA ASP A 337 13.50 4.58 -7.15
C ASP A 337 12.54 5.02 -8.26
N MET A 338 12.55 6.31 -8.60
CA MET A 338 11.61 6.94 -9.53
C MET A 338 10.14 6.72 -9.15
N ILE A 339 9.85 6.74 -7.84
CA ILE A 339 8.51 6.65 -7.27
C ILE A 339 7.76 7.93 -7.61
N VAL A 340 6.62 7.83 -8.28
CA VAL A 340 5.82 8.98 -8.72
C VAL A 340 4.38 8.92 -8.22
N LEU A 341 3.86 7.73 -7.94
CA LEU A 341 2.42 7.56 -7.74
C LEU A 341 1.86 8.32 -6.53
N PRO A 342 2.47 8.32 -5.32
CA PRO A 342 1.93 9.07 -4.18
C PRO A 342 1.92 10.58 -4.47
N LEU A 343 2.88 11.08 -5.26
CA LEU A 343 2.91 12.48 -5.66
C LEU A 343 1.85 12.80 -6.72
N ILE A 344 1.54 11.86 -7.62
CA ILE A 344 0.48 12.00 -8.62
C ILE A 344 -0.91 11.92 -7.98
N GLU A 345 -1.10 11.03 -7.01
CA GLU A 345 -2.36 10.86 -6.28
C GLU A 345 -2.74 12.13 -5.49
N PHE A 346 -1.72 12.90 -5.05
CA PHE A 346 -1.88 14.15 -4.30
C PHE A 346 -1.44 15.40 -5.09
N SER A 347 -1.41 15.31 -6.43
CA SER A 347 -0.90 16.38 -7.32
C SER A 347 -1.50 17.76 -7.04
N ASP A 348 -2.81 17.81 -6.77
CA ASP A 348 -3.57 19.05 -6.54
C ASP A 348 -3.02 19.87 -5.36
N TYR A 349 -2.45 19.21 -4.35
CA TYR A 349 -1.84 19.88 -3.18
C TYR A 349 -0.38 20.25 -3.40
N LEU A 350 0.27 19.63 -4.39
CA LEU A 350 1.69 19.80 -4.68
C LEU A 350 1.96 20.79 -5.82
N GLU A 351 0.93 21.21 -6.55
CA GLU A 351 1.04 22.14 -7.68
C GLU A 351 1.91 23.38 -7.40
N PRO A 352 1.73 24.12 -6.27
CA PRO A 352 2.53 25.33 -6.00
C PRO A 352 4.03 25.08 -5.87
N PHE A 353 4.40 23.86 -5.45
CA PHE A 353 5.79 23.44 -5.27
C PHE A 353 6.37 22.94 -6.59
N MET A 354 5.59 22.16 -7.35
CA MET A 354 5.97 21.62 -8.65
C MET A 354 6.28 22.72 -9.68
N GLN A 355 5.55 23.84 -9.68
CA GLN A 355 5.81 24.96 -10.58
C GLN A 355 7.19 25.59 -10.36
N LYS A 356 7.68 25.60 -9.11
CA LYS A 356 8.95 26.21 -8.70
C LYS A 356 10.10 25.21 -8.57
N ALA A 357 9.83 23.91 -8.74
CA ALA A 357 10.81 22.86 -8.63
C ALA A 357 11.81 22.87 -9.80
N ASP A 358 13.08 22.59 -9.48
CA ASP A 358 14.17 22.49 -10.44
C ASP A 358 13.90 21.45 -11.53
N ALA A 359 14.46 21.69 -12.73
CA ALA A 359 14.20 20.87 -13.91
C ALA A 359 15.01 19.56 -13.95
N SER A 360 15.04 18.80 -12.84
CA SER A 360 15.66 17.47 -12.79
C SER A 360 14.93 16.47 -13.70
N ALA A 361 15.60 15.37 -14.06
CA ALA A 361 15.00 14.31 -14.87
C ALA A 361 13.75 13.72 -14.18
N TYR A 362 13.81 13.53 -12.86
CA TYR A 362 12.68 13.08 -12.06
C TYR A 362 11.51 14.07 -12.08
N ILE A 363 11.76 15.36 -11.82
CA ILE A 363 10.70 16.38 -11.84
C ILE A 363 10.04 16.49 -13.22
N LYS A 364 10.83 16.41 -14.32
CA LYS A 364 10.29 16.39 -15.69
C LYS A 364 9.37 15.20 -15.90
N ARG A 365 9.78 14.00 -15.46
CA ARG A 365 8.98 12.78 -15.56
C ARG A 365 7.69 12.88 -14.73
N LEU A 366 7.78 13.35 -13.49
CA LEU A 366 6.63 13.54 -12.61
C LEU A 366 5.62 14.52 -13.22
N LYS A 367 6.08 15.69 -13.72
CA LYS A 367 5.24 16.65 -14.45
C LYS A 367 4.58 16.01 -15.68
N GLY A 368 5.32 15.19 -16.43
CA GLY A 368 4.79 14.42 -17.56
C GLY A 368 3.66 13.48 -17.14
N LYS A 369 3.87 12.71 -16.06
CA LYS A 369 2.87 11.76 -15.55
C LYS A 369 1.63 12.43 -14.98
N ILE A 370 1.78 13.57 -14.31
CA ILE A 370 0.65 14.40 -13.89
C ILE A 370 -0.15 14.82 -15.13
N LYS A 371 0.48 15.40 -16.15
CA LYS A 371 -0.20 15.76 -17.42
C LYS A 371 -0.87 14.56 -18.09
N GLU A 372 -0.25 13.38 -18.09
CA GLU A 372 -0.87 12.15 -18.61
C GLU A 372 -2.16 11.80 -17.84
N LYS A 373 -2.15 11.84 -16.49
CA LYS A 373 -3.34 11.60 -15.66
C LYS A 373 -4.46 12.56 -16.03
N GLN A 374 -4.15 13.84 -16.21
CA GLN A 374 -5.12 14.86 -16.58
C GLN A 374 -5.70 14.67 -17.98
N LEU A 375 -4.84 14.32 -18.94
CA LEU A 375 -5.29 14.05 -20.30
C LEU A 375 -6.26 12.86 -20.30
N ARG A 376 -5.89 11.78 -19.61
CA ARG A 376 -6.76 10.59 -19.48
C ARG A 376 -8.08 10.89 -18.80
N TRP A 377 -8.04 11.70 -17.74
CA TRP A 377 -9.25 12.17 -17.07
C TRP A 377 -10.16 12.88 -18.07
N ARG A 378 -9.63 13.88 -18.79
CA ARG A 378 -10.39 14.63 -19.80
C ARG A 378 -10.97 13.70 -20.88
N THR A 379 -10.19 12.73 -21.36
CA THR A 379 -10.66 11.79 -22.39
C THR A 379 -11.68 10.78 -21.89
N SER A 380 -11.68 10.49 -20.58
CA SER A 380 -12.69 9.64 -19.95
C SER A 380 -14.01 10.37 -19.68
N VAL A 381 -13.95 11.68 -19.39
CA VAL A 381 -15.12 12.50 -19.03
C VAL A 381 -15.80 13.10 -20.26
N PHE A 382 -15.00 13.64 -21.19
CA PHE A 382 -15.47 14.39 -22.34
C PHE A 382 -15.27 13.61 -23.64
N SER A 383 -16.29 13.62 -24.50
CA SER A 383 -16.16 13.09 -25.86
C SER A 383 -15.16 13.92 -26.67
N GLU A 384 -14.65 13.38 -27.78
CA GLU A 384 -13.76 14.11 -28.70
C GLU A 384 -14.35 15.47 -29.10
N ARG A 385 -15.65 15.49 -29.42
CA ARG A 385 -16.36 16.71 -29.80
C ARG A 385 -16.46 17.72 -28.65
N GLU A 386 -16.67 17.25 -27.42
CA GLU A 386 -16.67 18.11 -26.24
C GLU A 386 -15.28 18.68 -25.96
N GLN A 387 -14.21 17.89 -26.18
CA GLN A 387 -12.83 18.34 -26.02
C GLN A 387 -12.44 19.41 -27.04
N GLU A 388 -12.81 19.27 -28.31
CA GLU A 388 -12.59 20.31 -29.32
C GLU A 388 -13.26 21.63 -28.91
N ILE A 389 -14.48 21.56 -28.40
CA ILE A 389 -15.20 22.74 -27.91
C ILE A 389 -14.48 23.36 -26.72
N ILE A 390 -14.02 22.55 -25.75
CA ILE A 390 -13.22 23.00 -24.60
C ILE A 390 -11.92 23.69 -25.08
N GLN A 391 -11.21 23.14 -26.07
CA GLN A 391 -9.99 23.74 -26.62
C GLN A 391 -10.23 25.15 -27.19
N TYR A 392 -11.28 25.34 -28.00
CA TYR A 392 -11.61 26.66 -28.53
C TYR A 392 -12.04 27.64 -27.42
N ILE A 393 -12.80 27.16 -26.43
CA ILE A 393 -13.21 27.99 -25.29
C ILE A 393 -11.99 28.47 -24.49
N ASN A 394 -11.03 27.57 -24.21
CA ASN A 394 -9.79 27.88 -23.50
C ASN A 394 -8.89 28.83 -24.30
N ALA A 395 -8.89 28.72 -25.62
CA ALA A 395 -8.21 29.66 -26.52
C ALA A 395 -8.93 31.02 -26.64
N GLY A 396 -9.97 31.27 -25.86
CA GLY A 396 -10.69 32.56 -25.80
C GLY A 396 -11.77 32.75 -26.85
N PHE A 397 -12.11 31.73 -27.64
CA PHE A 397 -13.11 31.86 -28.71
C PHE A 397 -14.52 32.10 -28.12
N THR A 398 -15.34 32.86 -28.85
CA THR A 398 -16.77 33.04 -28.56
C THR A 398 -17.56 31.85 -29.08
N ARG A 399 -18.79 31.65 -28.59
CA ARG A 399 -19.67 30.56 -29.05
C ARG A 399 -19.84 30.58 -30.57
N LYS A 400 -20.10 31.76 -31.13
CA LYS A 400 -20.17 31.98 -32.58
C LYS A 400 -18.88 31.56 -33.31
N LYS A 401 -17.71 32.00 -32.85
CA LYS A 401 -16.42 31.68 -33.48
C LYS A 401 -16.07 30.18 -33.37
N THR A 402 -16.40 29.56 -32.25
CA THR A 402 -16.28 28.10 -32.07
C THR A 402 -17.22 27.36 -33.03
N ALA A 403 -18.47 27.83 -33.19
CA ALA A 403 -19.43 27.26 -34.11
C ALA A 403 -18.95 27.33 -35.57
N GLU A 404 -18.42 28.48 -35.98
CA GLU A 404 -17.81 28.68 -37.31
C GLU A 404 -16.63 27.73 -37.54
N LYS A 405 -15.69 27.63 -36.58
CA LYS A 405 -14.52 26.75 -36.69
C LYS A 405 -14.90 25.28 -36.77
N LEU A 406 -15.91 24.87 -36.01
CA LEU A 406 -16.37 23.48 -35.96
C LEU A 406 -17.44 23.14 -37.01
N ARG A 407 -17.83 24.10 -37.87
CA ARG A 407 -18.94 23.99 -38.83
C ARG A 407 -20.25 23.52 -38.17
N LEU A 408 -20.56 24.11 -37.01
CA LEU A 408 -21.77 23.86 -36.24
C LEU A 408 -22.68 25.08 -36.21
N LYS A 409 -23.94 24.88 -35.83
CA LYS A 409 -24.81 25.99 -35.40
C LYS A 409 -24.38 26.46 -34.00
N GLU A 410 -24.50 27.76 -33.75
CA GLU A 410 -24.19 28.34 -32.43
C GLU A 410 -25.03 27.72 -31.30
N SER A 411 -26.30 27.41 -31.58
CA SER A 411 -27.20 26.71 -30.65
C SER A 411 -26.71 25.29 -30.30
N THR A 412 -26.06 24.60 -31.23
CA THR A 412 -25.44 23.29 -30.99
C THR A 412 -24.24 23.43 -30.04
N VAL A 413 -23.38 24.44 -30.24
CA VAL A 413 -22.27 24.72 -29.31
C VAL A 413 -22.79 25.05 -27.92
N ALA A 414 -23.87 25.85 -27.80
CA ALA A 414 -24.48 26.14 -26.50
C ALA A 414 -25.00 24.88 -25.79
N THR A 415 -25.54 23.92 -26.55
CA THR A 415 -26.01 22.63 -26.01
C THR A 415 -24.85 21.78 -25.49
N TYR A 416 -23.75 21.68 -26.26
CA TYR A 416 -22.53 21.02 -25.80
C TYR A 416 -21.95 21.68 -24.56
N MET A 417 -21.91 23.02 -24.51
CA MET A 417 -21.42 23.75 -23.33
C MET A 417 -22.23 23.40 -22.07
N LYS A 418 -23.56 23.31 -22.14
CA LYS A 418 -24.38 22.88 -21.01
C LYS A 418 -24.03 21.46 -20.53
N ARG A 419 -23.76 20.53 -21.47
CA ARG A 419 -23.33 19.17 -21.14
C ARG A 419 -21.94 19.14 -20.51
N ILE A 420 -21.01 19.90 -21.07
CA ILE A 420 -19.65 20.05 -20.56
C ILE A 420 -19.68 20.61 -19.14
N TYR A 421 -20.43 21.69 -18.89
CA TYR A 421 -20.62 22.27 -17.56
C TYR A 421 -21.17 21.26 -16.56
N LYS A 422 -22.19 20.50 -16.95
CA LYS A 422 -22.74 19.43 -16.12
C LYS A 422 -21.70 18.33 -15.81
N LYS A 423 -20.94 17.89 -16.81
CA LYS A 423 -19.90 16.85 -16.65
C LYS A 423 -18.72 17.32 -15.81
N ALA A 424 -18.33 18.58 -15.96
CA ALA A 424 -17.26 19.24 -15.22
C ALA A 424 -17.68 19.66 -13.80
N ASN A 425 -18.99 19.68 -13.51
CA ASN A 425 -19.57 20.26 -12.32
C ASN A 425 -19.15 21.74 -12.11
N VAL A 426 -19.28 22.54 -13.17
CA VAL A 426 -19.02 23.99 -13.18
C VAL A 426 -20.20 24.75 -13.74
N ASN A 427 -20.32 26.03 -13.42
CA ASN A 427 -21.46 26.88 -13.75
C ASN A 427 -21.20 27.82 -14.93
N ASP A 428 -19.94 28.15 -15.20
CA ASP A 428 -19.60 29.11 -16.24
C ASP A 428 -18.29 28.82 -17.00
N LYS A 429 -17.95 29.72 -17.93
CA LYS A 429 -16.78 29.61 -18.81
C LYS A 429 -15.47 29.80 -18.06
N GLU A 430 -15.42 30.68 -17.06
CA GLU A 430 -14.20 30.93 -16.30
C GLU A 430 -13.94 29.77 -15.33
N GLU A 431 -14.98 29.27 -14.65
CA GLU A 431 -14.88 28.04 -13.85
C GLU A 431 -14.43 26.84 -14.70
N LEU A 432 -14.93 26.70 -15.94
CA LEU A 432 -14.49 25.64 -16.85
C LEU A 432 -13.01 25.79 -17.26
N LYS A 433 -12.55 27.03 -17.48
CA LYS A 433 -11.14 27.30 -17.79
C LYS A 433 -10.25 26.95 -16.60
N ASP A 434 -10.62 27.40 -15.40
CA ASP A 434 -9.89 27.08 -14.18
C ASP A 434 -9.86 25.57 -13.92
N PHE A 435 -10.99 24.90 -14.10
CA PHE A 435 -11.10 23.45 -13.99
C PHE A 435 -10.22 22.71 -14.99
N CYS A 436 -10.12 23.21 -16.22
CA CYS A 436 -9.19 22.66 -17.20
C CYS A 436 -7.73 22.97 -16.83
N ASN A 437 -7.43 24.15 -16.29
CA ASN A 437 -6.05 24.63 -16.11
C ASN A 437 -5.35 24.15 -14.83
N ARG A 438 -6.07 23.59 -13.85
CA ARG A 438 -5.45 22.91 -12.69
C ARG A 438 -4.53 21.80 -13.19
N ILE A 439 -3.30 21.71 -12.67
CA ILE A 439 -2.23 20.71 -12.97
C ILE A 439 -2.27 19.57 -11.93
#